data_AF-A0A2U3AZA8-F1
#
_entry.id   AF-A0A2U3AZA8-F1
#
_cell.length_a   1.000
_cell.length_b   1.000
_cell.length_c   1.000
_cell.angle_alpha   90.00
_cell.angle_beta   90.00
_cell.angle_gamma   90.00
#
_symmetry.space_group_name_H-M   'P 1'
#
loop_
_entity.id
_entity.type
_entity.pdbx_description
1 polymer ?
#
loop_
_entity_poly.entity_id
_entity_poly.type
_entity_poly.pdbx_seq_one_letter_code
_entity_poly.pdbx_strand_id
1 'polypeptide(L)' 'MFAIIGIGAFIGVKLDDAFPNKHNLYTIILSLVFVIFAIVFVIRRIIAISKEDN' A
#
# COMPACT_ATOMS: atom_id res chain seq x y z
N MET A 1 -2.22 -0.66 -9.30
CA MET A 1 -2.90 0.04 -8.19
C MET A 1 -3.78 -0.92 -7.39
N PHE A 2 -4.81 -1.52 -7.99
CA PHE A 2 -5.71 -2.49 -7.32
C PHE A 2 -4.99 -3.71 -6.70
N ALA A 3 -4.03 -4.32 -7.39
CA ALA A 3 -3.29 -5.46 -6.85
C ALA A 3 -2.47 -5.10 -5.59
N ILE A 4 -1.78 -3.96 -5.62
CA ILE A 4 -0.95 -3.48 -4.49
C ILE A 4 -1.84 -3.18 -3.28
N ILE A 5 -2.93 -2.44 -3.49
CA ILE A 5 -3.86 -2.06 -2.41
C ILE A 5 -4.60 -3.28 -1.86
N GLY A 6 -5.05 -4.21 -2.72
CA GLY A 6 -5.74 -5.43 -2.32
C GLY A 6 -4.86 -6.37 -1.50
N ILE A 7 -3.59 -6.54 -1.88
CA ILE A 7 -2.61 -7.33 -1.12
C ILE A 7 -2.33 -6.67 0.24
N GLY A 8 -2.16 -5.34 0.26
CA GLY A 8 -1.97 -4.60 1.51
C GLY A 8 -3.15 -4.72 2.48
N ALA A 9 -4.38 -4.57 1.98
CA ALA A 9 -5.58 -4.73 2.78
C ALA A 9 -5.72 -6.15 3.34
N PHE A 10 -5.47 -7.17 2.52
CA PHE A 10 -5.55 -8.57 2.96
C PHE A 10 -4.52 -8.92 4.02
N ILE A 11 -3.27 -8.47 3.86
CA ILE A 11 -2.21 -8.65 4.85
C ILE A 11 -2.55 -7.89 6.14
N GLY A 12 -3.12 -6.69 6.04
CA GLY A 12 -3.51 -5.87 7.19
C GLY A 12 -4.58 -6.54 8.05
N VAL A 13 -5.63 -7.05 7.42
CA VAL A 13 -6.71 -7.78 8.11
C VAL A 13 -6.18 -9.03 8.79
N LYS A 14 -5.33 -9.80 8.11
CA LYS A 14 -4.76 -11.03 8.68
C LYS A 14 -3.79 -10.75 9.83
N LEU A 15 -3.12 -9.60 9.80
CA LEU A 15 -2.21 -9.16 10.86
C LEU A 15 -2.96 -8.63 12.08
N ASP A 16 -4.08 -7.91 11.89
CA ASP A 16 -4.99 -7.52 12.98
C ASP A 16 -5.65 -8.74 13.66
N ASP A 17 -5.96 -9.80 12.90
CA ASP A 17 -6.48 -11.06 13.49
C ASP A 17 -5.42 -11.81 14.31
N ALA A 18 -4.16 -11.80 13.84
CA ALA A 18 -3.05 -12.49 14.52
C ALA A 18 -2.56 -11.73 15.78
N PHE A 19 -2.71 -10.41 15.80
CA PHE A 19 -2.42 -9.57 16.96
C PHE A 19 -3.74 -8.94 17.43
N PRO A 20 -4.51 -9.61 18.32
CA PRO A 20 -5.79 -9.13 18.81
C PRO A 20 -5.59 -7.90 19.71
N ASN A 21 -5.32 -6.78 19.07
CA ASN A 21 -5.16 -5.48 19.67
C ASN A 21 -6.54 -4.82 19.65
N LYS A 22 -7.01 -4.31 20.78
CA LYS A 22 -8.39 -3.75 20.91
C LYS A 22 -8.69 -2.61 19.94
N HIS A 23 -7.67 -2.03 19.34
CA HIS A 23 -7.78 -1.12 18.22
C HIS A 23 -6.98 -1.68 17.03
N ASN A 24 -7.62 -1.74 15.87
CA ASN A 24 -7.11 -2.16 14.55
C ASN A 24 -5.93 -1.29 14.03
N LEU A 25 -4.90 -1.08 14.86
CA LEU A 25 -3.77 -0.20 14.58
C LEU A 25 -2.96 -0.73 13.41
N TYR A 26 -2.84 -2.05 13.26
CA TYR A 26 -2.07 -2.61 12.16
C TYR A 26 -2.76 -2.36 10.83
N THR A 27 -4.08 -2.55 10.72
CA THR A 27 -4.79 -2.18 9.49
C THR A 27 -4.65 -0.69 9.18
N ILE A 28 -4.73 0.20 10.17
CA ILE A 28 -4.61 1.65 9.96
C ILE A 28 -3.20 2.02 9.46
N ILE A 29 -2.16 1.57 10.17
CA ILE A 29 -0.76 1.87 9.82
C ILE A 29 -0.41 1.26 8.46
N LEU A 30 -0.81 0.02 8.22
CA LEU A 30 -0.52 -0.68 6.97
C LEU A 30 -1.25 -0.03 5.79
N SER A 31 -2.52 0.37 5.96
CA SER A 31 -3.25 1.11 4.93
C SER A 31 -2.57 2.44 4.60
N LEU A 32 -2.09 3.17 5.62
CA LEU A 32 -1.39 4.43 5.43
C LEU A 32 -0.08 4.23 4.63
N VAL A 33 0.70 3.20 4.97
CA VAL A 33 1.94 2.85 4.27
C VAL A 33 1.67 2.47 2.81
N PHE A 34 0.61 1.69 2.55
CA PHE A 34 0.24 1.29 1.19
C PHE A 34 -0.21 2.46 0.32
N VAL A 35 -0.88 3.46 0.90
CA VAL A 35 -1.24 4.70 0.19
C VAL A 35 0.03 5.46 -0.24
N ILE A 36 1.00 5.62 0.68
CA ILE A 36 2.28 6.26 0.36
C ILE A 36 3.01 5.49 -0.74
N PHE A 37 3.07 4.16 -0.64
CA PHE A 37 3.67 3.31 -1.67
C PHE A 37 2.99 3.45 -3.03
N ALA A 38 1.66 3.55 -3.06
CA ALA A 38 0.91 3.74 -4.30
C ALA A 38 1.26 5.08 -4.97
N ILE A 39 1.38 6.16 -4.20
CA ILE A 39 1.77 7.49 -4.71
C ILE A 39 3.19 7.43 -5.29
N VAL A 40 4.15 6.87 -4.55
CA VAL A 40 5.54 6.72 -5.02
C VAL A 40 5.62 5.88 -6.29
N PHE A 41 4.86 4.79 -6.36
CA PHE A 41 4.80 3.93 -7.55
C PHE A 41 4.29 4.67 -8.77
N VAL A 42 3.22 5.47 -8.63
CA VAL A 42 2.68 6.30 -9.72
C VAL A 42 3.70 7.33 -10.18
N ILE A 43 4.36 8.04 -9.24
CA ILE A 43 5.41 9.02 -9.57
C ILE A 43 6.54 8.36 -10.36
N ARG A 44 7.05 7.22 -9.87
CA ARG A 44 8.11 6.47 -10.58
C ARG A 44 7.68 6.02 -11.97
N ARG A 45 6.43 5.57 -12.11
CA ARG A 45 5.88 5.17 -13.41
C ARG A 45 5.82 6.33 -14.40
N ILE A 46 5.37 7.51 -13.95
CA ILE A 46 5.33 8.71 -14.79
C ILE A 46 6.74 9.12 -15.22
N ILE A 47 7.70 9.16 -14.29
CA ILE A 47 9.09 9.50 -14.59
C ILE A 47 9.72 8.52 -15.60
N ALA A 48 9.43 7.22 -15.46
CA ALA A 48 9.93 6.20 -16.38
C ALA A 48 9.38 6.40 -17.80
N ILE A 49 8.06 6.64 -17.93
CA ILE A 49 7.42 6.95 -19.21
C ILE A 49 8.05 8.21 -19.83
N SER A 50 8.21 9.29 -19.06
CA SER A 50 8.82 10.53 -19.57
C SER A 50 10.29 10.38 -20.00
N LYS A 51 11.02 9.36 -19.50
CA LYS A 51 12.39 9.08 -19.93
C LYS A 51 12.47 8.23 -21.19
N GLU A 52 11.43 7.48 -21.51
CA GLU A 52 11.39 6.62 -22.71
C GLU A 52 10.99 7.41 -23.97
N ASP A 53 10.34 8.57 -23.79
CA ASP A 53 9.99 9.51 -24.86
C ASP A 53 11.12 10.50 -25.26
N ASN A 54 12.34 10.38 -24.72
CA ASN A 54 13.53 11.17 -25.12
C ASN A 54 14.66 10.28 -25.64
#